data_AF-A0A2I2GF40-F1
#
_entry.id   AF-A0A2I2GF40-F1
#
_cell.length_a   1.000
_cell.length_b   1.000
_cell.length_c   1.000
_cell.angle_alpha   90.00
_cell.angle_beta   90.00
_cell.angle_gamma   90.00
#
_symmetry.space_group_name_H-M   'P 1'
#
loop_
_entity.id
_entity.type
_entity.pdbx_description
1 polymer ?
#
loop_
_entity_poly.entity_id
_entity_poly.type
_entity_poly.pdbx_seq_one_letter_code
_entity_poly.pdbx_strand_id
1 'polypeptide(L)'
;MLVYQGKLNTNTDYATEDEVITLTISGALEQGSPAVITGQWTVSYEGVSKENYTQAGTITTLEDDHIELYVDEDKYYWFIGTVSDEKIVLDMKSPDLEDYGHAELSLVYSDQ
;
A
#
# COMPACT_ATOMS: atom_id res chain seq x y z
N MET A 1 15.68 -7.43 -2.18
CA MET A 1 14.49 -6.67 -2.62
C MET A 1 13.33 -7.63 -2.66
N LEU A 2 12.19 -7.20 -2.16
CA LEU A 2 10.92 -7.91 -2.27
C LEU A 2 9.95 -7.02 -3.04
N VAL A 3 9.20 -7.58 -3.97
CA VAL A 3 8.14 -6.86 -4.70
C VAL A 3 6.85 -7.64 -4.54
N TYR A 4 5.86 -6.98 -3.96
CA TYR A 4 4.50 -7.46 -3.88
C TYR A 4 3.62 -6.63 -4.81
N GLN A 5 2.71 -7.28 -5.53
CA GLN A 5 1.81 -6.62 -6.46
C GLN A 5 0.40 -7.16 -6.30
N GLY A 6 -0.59 -6.30 -6.50
CA GLY A 6 -1.97 -6.70 -6.45
C GLY A 6 -2.95 -5.60 -6.81
N LYS A 7 -4.10 -5.63 -6.16
CA LYS A 7 -5.25 -4.76 -6.47
C LYS A 7 -5.67 -3.98 -5.24
N LEU A 8 -5.91 -2.69 -5.40
CA LEU A 8 -6.49 -1.77 -4.43
C LEU A 8 -7.93 -1.46 -4.85
N ASN A 9 -8.86 -1.58 -3.91
CA ASN A 9 -10.23 -1.13 -4.05
C ASN A 9 -10.51 -0.07 -3.00
N THR A 10 -11.07 1.08 -3.38
CA THR A 10 -11.42 2.13 -2.41
C THR A 10 -12.88 2.03 -1.97
N ASN A 11 -13.11 2.22 -0.67
CA ASN A 11 -14.41 2.09 -0.01
C ASN A 11 -15.08 3.47 0.13
N THR A 12 -15.20 4.19 -0.99
CA THR A 12 -15.79 5.54 -1.04
C THR A 12 -16.90 5.63 -2.10
N ASP A 13 -17.75 6.65 -2.04
CA ASP A 13 -18.82 6.85 -3.04
C ASP A 13 -18.29 7.08 -4.47
N TYR A 14 -17.00 7.37 -4.61
CA TYR A 14 -16.25 7.51 -5.85
C TYR A 14 -15.24 6.36 -6.01
N ALA A 15 -15.64 5.17 -5.54
CA ALA A 15 -14.85 3.94 -5.52
C ALA A 15 -14.08 3.74 -6.82
N THR A 16 -12.77 3.60 -6.66
CA THR A 16 -11.88 3.02 -7.65
C THR A 16 -11.79 1.53 -7.39
N GLU A 17 -12.07 0.75 -8.43
CA GLU A 17 -12.02 -0.71 -8.40
C GLU A 17 -10.78 -1.20 -9.17
N ASP A 18 -10.18 -2.27 -8.67
CA ASP A 18 -9.09 -3.01 -9.31
C ASP A 18 -7.87 -2.15 -9.74
N GLU A 19 -7.53 -1.13 -8.95
CA GLU A 19 -6.34 -0.33 -9.22
C GLU A 19 -5.08 -1.11 -8.93
N VAL A 20 -4.09 -1.01 -9.83
CA VAL A 20 -2.82 -1.69 -9.64
C VAL A 20 -2.06 -0.99 -8.54
N ILE A 21 -1.62 -1.75 -7.55
CA ILE A 21 -0.76 -1.32 -6.46
C ILE A 21 0.44 -2.26 -6.34
N THR A 22 1.61 -1.67 -6.09
CA THR A 22 2.86 -2.40 -5.92
C THR A 22 3.56 -1.89 -4.67
N LEU A 23 3.96 -2.81 -3.79
CA LEU A 23 4.81 -2.55 -2.63
C LEU A 23 6.20 -3.12 -2.92
N THR A 24 7.20 -2.25 -2.95
CA THR A 24 8.62 -2.62 -3.09
C THR A 24 9.31 -2.40 -1.76
N ILE A 25 9.99 -3.41 -1.25
CA ILE A 25 10.75 -3.35 0.00
C ILE A 25 12.23 -3.55 -0.31
N SER A 26 13.06 -2.61 0.13
CA SER A 26 14.51 -2.72 0.05
C SER A 26 15.02 -3.63 1.16
N GLY A 27 15.77 -4.67 0.80
CA GLY A 27 16.25 -5.67 1.75
C GLY A 27 15.21 -6.74 2.08
N ALA A 28 15.06 -7.04 3.37
CA ALA A 28 14.15 -8.04 3.91
C ALA A 28 12.86 -7.39 4.44
N LEU A 29 11.83 -8.22 4.68
CA LEU A 29 10.61 -7.79 5.34
C LEU A 29 10.85 -7.70 6.85
N GLU A 30 11.30 -6.53 7.29
CA GLU A 30 11.63 -6.26 8.69
C GLU A 30 11.32 -4.79 9.03
N GLN A 31 11.09 -4.51 10.32
CA GLN A 31 10.91 -3.15 10.81
C GLN A 31 12.15 -2.30 10.51
N GLY A 32 11.94 -1.09 10.00
CA GLY A 32 13.00 -0.18 9.57
C GLY A 32 13.41 -0.34 8.10
N SER A 33 12.92 -1.37 7.39
CA SER A 33 13.19 -1.52 5.96
C SER A 33 12.56 -0.38 5.15
N PRO A 34 13.32 0.26 4.26
CA PRO A 34 12.75 1.22 3.31
C PRO A 34 11.75 0.53 2.38
N ALA A 35 10.61 1.19 2.17
CA ALA A 35 9.52 0.68 1.35
C ALA A 35 9.01 1.76 0.39
N VAL A 36 8.50 1.34 -0.76
CA VAL A 36 7.85 2.21 -1.73
C VAL A 36 6.55 1.58 -2.16
N ILE A 37 5.45 2.31 -1.99
CA ILE A 37 4.17 1.99 -2.62
C ILE A 37 4.05 2.80 -3.91
N THR A 38 3.75 2.11 -5.00
CA THR A 38 3.29 2.77 -6.22
C THR A 38 1.87 2.31 -6.54
N GLY A 39 1.10 3.18 -7.16
CA GLY A 39 -0.20 2.78 -7.68
C GLY A 39 -0.61 3.61 -8.88
N GLN A 40 -1.46 3.00 -9.70
CA GLN A 40 -2.04 3.64 -10.87
C GLN A 40 -3.48 4.00 -10.55
N TRP A 41 -3.73 5.29 -10.33
CA TRP A 41 -5.10 5.80 -10.23
C TRP A 41 -5.70 5.91 -11.62
N THR A 42 -6.95 5.50 -11.78
CA THR A 42 -7.66 5.61 -13.06
C THR A 42 -8.47 6.89 -13.16
N VAL A 43 -9.24 7.24 -12.13
CA VAL A 43 -10.17 8.38 -12.13
C VAL A 43 -10.29 8.98 -10.71
N SER A 44 -10.42 10.31 -10.59
CA SER A 44 -10.72 11.00 -9.33
C SER A 44 -12.23 11.04 -9.03
N TYR A 45 -12.59 11.46 -7.81
CA TYR A 45 -13.98 11.73 -7.46
C TYR A 45 -14.67 12.79 -8.34
N GLU A 46 -13.88 13.63 -9.03
CA GLU A 46 -14.36 14.65 -9.96
C GLU A 46 -14.46 14.13 -11.41
N GLY A 47 -14.22 12.84 -11.64
CA GLY A 47 -14.24 12.24 -12.98
C GLY A 47 -13.00 12.55 -13.83
N VAL A 48 -11.93 13.07 -13.22
CA VAL A 48 -10.70 13.46 -13.91
C VAL A 48 -9.66 12.34 -13.80
N SER A 49 -8.92 12.06 -14.87
CA SER A 49 -7.78 11.13 -14.81
C SER A 49 -6.80 11.57 -13.73
N LYS A 50 -6.53 10.69 -12.76
CA LYS A 50 -5.48 10.94 -11.76
C LYS A 50 -4.13 10.53 -12.31
N GLU A 51 -3.08 11.18 -11.81
CA GLU A 51 -1.71 10.74 -12.05
C GLU A 51 -1.41 9.49 -11.23
N ASN A 52 -0.51 8.65 -11.74
CA ASN A 52 0.08 7.57 -10.94
C ASN A 52 0.76 8.16 -9.71
N TYR A 53 0.70 7.44 -8.60
CA TYR A 53 1.35 7.88 -7.37
C TYR A 53 2.53 6.99 -7.02
N THR A 54 3.47 7.60 -6.30
CA THR A 54 4.60 6.92 -5.68
C THR A 54 4.77 7.52 -4.29
N GLN A 55 4.84 6.64 -3.29
CA GLN A 55 4.94 6.97 -1.88
C GLN A 55 6.10 6.18 -1.30
N ALA A 56 7.20 6.87 -1.00
CA ALA A 56 8.35 6.30 -0.31
C ALA A 56 8.18 6.45 1.20
N GLY A 57 8.49 5.40 1.95
CA GLY A 57 8.39 5.36 3.40
C GLY A 57 9.22 4.23 3.98
N THR A 58 8.84 3.80 5.17
CA THR A 58 9.53 2.76 5.93
C THR A 58 8.51 1.86 6.63
N ILE A 59 8.84 0.59 6.82
CA ILE A 59 8.07 -0.30 7.70
C ILE A 59 8.28 0.17 9.13
N THR A 60 7.26 0.73 9.77
CA THR A 60 7.37 1.25 11.13
C THR A 60 7.11 0.21 12.20
N THR A 61 6.23 -0.75 11.90
CA THR A 61 5.85 -1.83 12.79
C THR A 61 5.81 -3.14 12.00
N LEU A 62 6.41 -4.19 12.55
CA LEU A 62 6.24 -5.56 12.08
C LEU A 62 6.23 -6.52 13.28
N GLU A 63 5.06 -6.96 13.72
CA GLU A 63 4.88 -7.81 14.92
C GLU A 63 3.74 -8.82 14.72
N ASP A 64 3.96 -10.10 15.01
CA ASP A 64 2.91 -11.16 15.00
C ASP A 64 2.01 -11.16 13.76
N ASP A 65 2.58 -10.89 12.58
CA ASP A 65 1.91 -10.75 11.26
C ASP A 65 1.28 -9.38 10.95
N HIS A 66 1.31 -8.42 11.88
CA HIS A 66 0.88 -7.04 11.64
C HIS A 66 1.98 -6.21 10.99
N ILE A 67 1.63 -5.38 10.00
CA ILE A 67 2.54 -4.44 9.33
C ILE A 67 1.96 -3.03 9.30
N GLU A 68 2.83 -2.04 9.51
CA GLU A 68 2.51 -0.63 9.30
C GLU A 68 3.55 0.04 8.41
N LEU A 69 3.06 0.85 7.48
CA LEU A 69 3.86 1.64 6.55
C LEU A 69 3.61 3.12 6.83
N TYR A 70 4.53 3.76 7.56
CA TYR A 70 4.47 5.22 7.77
C TYR A 70 5.20 5.92 6.64
N VAL A 71 4.44 6.53 5.76
CA VAL A 71 4.93 7.40 4.69
C VAL A 71 4.76 8.83 5.21
N ASP A 72 5.86 9.49 5.61
CA ASP A 72 6.10 10.92 5.94
C ASP A 72 4.98 11.76 6.63
N GLU A 73 5.35 12.69 7.51
CA GLU A 73 4.42 13.51 8.32
C GLU A 73 3.44 14.37 7.50
N ASP A 74 3.74 14.60 6.22
CA ASP A 74 2.92 15.39 5.29
C ASP A 74 2.01 14.55 4.38
N LYS A 75 1.87 13.23 4.60
CA LYS A 75 1.07 12.38 3.71
C LYS A 75 -0.35 12.18 4.21
N TYR A 76 -1.27 12.30 3.27
CA TYR A 76 -2.69 12.13 3.50
C TYR A 76 -3.12 10.65 3.56
N TYR A 77 -2.28 9.70 3.12
CA TYR A 77 -2.61 8.28 3.17
C TYR A 77 -1.52 7.47 3.84
N TRP A 78 -1.93 6.50 4.66
CA TRP A 78 -1.05 5.50 5.26
C TRP A 78 -1.66 4.11 5.14
N PHE A 79 -0.84 3.08 5.30
CA PHE A 79 -1.25 1.69 5.11
C PHE A 79 -0.89 0.87 6.35
N ILE A 80 -1.86 0.10 6.82
CA ILE A 80 -1.67 -0.90 7.87
C ILE A 80 -2.19 -2.23 7.35
N GLY A 81 -1.78 -3.34 7.92
CA GLY A 81 -2.28 -4.60 7.39
C GLY A 81 -1.68 -5.83 8.02
N THR A 82 -1.85 -6.94 7.32
CA THR A 82 -1.30 -8.24 7.72
C THR A 82 -0.39 -8.81 6.65
N VAL A 83 0.58 -9.58 7.11
CA VAL A 83 1.60 -10.24 6.30
C VAL A 83 1.49 -11.75 6.54
N SER A 84 1.58 -12.54 5.48
CA SER A 84 1.80 -13.98 5.58
C SER A 84 2.68 -14.42 4.42
N ASP A 85 3.88 -14.95 4.66
CA ASP A 85 4.85 -15.44 3.65
C ASP A 85 4.81 -14.71 2.28
N GLU A 86 3.98 -15.18 1.35
CA GLU A 86 3.88 -14.67 -0.03
C GLU A 86 2.72 -13.68 -0.26
N LYS A 87 2.05 -13.22 0.79
CA LYS A 87 0.87 -12.34 0.73
C LYS A 87 0.95 -11.21 1.74
N ILE A 88 0.47 -10.05 1.32
CA ILE A 88 0.26 -8.89 2.18
C ILE A 88 -1.13 -8.34 1.90
N VAL A 89 -1.89 -8.12 2.96
CA VAL A 89 -3.19 -7.45 2.91
C VAL A 89 -3.03 -6.09 3.58
N LEU A 90 -3.34 -5.00 2.88
CA LEU A 90 -3.22 -3.64 3.39
C LEU A 90 -4.56 -2.94 3.38
N ASP A 91 -4.92 -2.34 4.50
CA ASP A 91 -5.97 -1.32 4.60
C ASP A 91 -5.33 0.06 4.45
N MET A 92 -5.85 0.81 3.49
CA MET A 92 -5.52 2.20 3.23
C MET A 92 -6.38 3.10 4.11
N LYS A 93 -5.73 4.05 4.77
CA LYS A 93 -6.37 4.99 5.69
C LYS A 93 -6.10 6.44 5.28
N SER A 94 -7.00 7.34 5.65
CA SER A 94 -6.81 8.79 5.54
C SER A 94 -7.23 9.48 6.85
N PRO A 95 -6.92 10.78 7.04
CA PRO A 95 -7.35 11.51 8.23
C PRO A 95 -8.86 11.49 8.47
N ASP A 96 -9.63 11.34 7.39
CA ASP A 96 -11.09 11.41 7.41
C ASP A 96 -11.76 10.02 7.44
N LEU A 97 -11.05 8.96 7.03
CA LEU A 97 -11.60 7.60 6.86
C LEU A 97 -10.60 6.52 7.27
N GLU A 98 -10.97 5.73 8.28
CA GLU A 98 -10.17 4.55 8.70
C GLU A 98 -10.22 3.39 7.71
N ASP A 99 -11.26 3.34 6.88
CA ASP A 99 -11.46 2.31 5.85
C ASP A 99 -11.58 3.03 4.49
N TYR A 100 -10.47 3.61 4.04
CA TYR A 100 -10.45 4.31 2.76
C TYR A 100 -10.37 3.31 1.60
N GLY A 101 -9.67 2.19 1.80
CA GLY A 101 -9.57 1.14 0.80
C GLY A 101 -8.85 -0.09 1.31
N HIS A 102 -8.89 -1.14 0.50
CA HIS A 102 -8.37 -2.46 0.81
C HIS A 102 -7.54 -2.99 -0.36
N ALA A 103 -6.35 -3.49 -0.07
CA ALA A 103 -5.46 -4.07 -1.05
C ALA A 103 -5.00 -5.47 -0.67
N GLU A 104 -5.10 -6.38 -1.64
CA GLU A 104 -4.52 -7.72 -1.53
C GLU A 104 -3.33 -7.81 -2.49
N LEU A 105 -2.15 -8.12 -1.95
CA LEU A 105 -0.89 -8.18 -2.67
C LEU A 105 -0.30 -9.59 -2.57
N SER A 106 0.35 -10.04 -3.64
CA SER A 106 1.13 -11.29 -3.66
C SER A 106 2.59 -11.00 -4.02
N LEU A 107 3.51 -11.78 -3.47
CA LEU A 107 4.93 -11.71 -3.79
C LEU A 107 5.13 -12.08 -5.27
N VAL A 108 5.70 -11.17 -6.04
CA VAL A 108 6.01 -11.37 -7.47
C VAL A 108 7.50 -11.39 -7.77
N TYR A 109 8.33 -10.93 -6.82
CA TYR A 109 9.78 -10.95 -6.95
C TYR A 109 10.48 -10.98 -5.59
N SER A 110 11.58 -11.75 -5.51
CA SER A 110 12.49 -11.78 -4.38
C SER A 110 13.94 -11.94 -4.87
N ASP A 111 14.88 -11.23 -4.23
CA ASP A 111 16.32 -11.40 -4.44
C ASP A 111 16.92 -12.63 -3.72
N GLN A 112 16.11 -13.38 -2.96
CA GLN A 112 16.57 -14.56 -2.22
C GLN A 112 16.90 -15.75 -3.12
#